data_AF-A0A060C6Z1-F1
#
_entry.id   AF-A0A060C6Z1-F1
#
_cell.length_a   1.000
_cell.length_b   1.000
_cell.length_c   1.000
_cell.angle_alpha   90.00
_cell.angle_beta   90.00
_cell.angle_gamma   90.00
#
_symmetry.space_group_name_H-M   'P 1'
#
loop_
_entity.id
_entity.type
_entity.pdbx_description
1 polymer ?
#
loop_
_entity_poly.entity_id
_entity_poly.type
_entity_poly.pdbx_seq_one_letter_code
_entity_poly.pdbx_strand_id
1 'polypeptide(L)' 'MYVKGSPQYEHHLKTYGSHKKFGYRDFIPMFHGESFDPDAWAELFRKSGAKYVVPVSEHHDG' A
#
# COMPACT_ATOMS: atom_id res chain seq x y z
N MET A 1 -5.83 -1.41 -10.71
CA MET A 1 -5.19 -2.46 -11.54
C MET A 1 -6.16 -3.27 -12.38
N TYR A 2 -7.44 -3.44 -12.02
CA TYR A 2 -8.37 -4.31 -12.78
C TYR A 2 -9.22 -3.63 -13.87
N VAL A 3 -9.25 -2.30 -13.94
CA VAL A 3 -10.00 -1.57 -14.98
C VAL A 3 -9.23 -1.62 -16.29
N LYS A 4 -9.69 -2.44 -17.25
CA LYS A 4 -9.02 -2.63 -18.54
C LYS A 4 -8.81 -1.31 -19.28
N GLY A 5 -7.64 -1.16 -19.88
CA GLY A 5 -7.24 0.06 -20.61
C GLY A 5 -6.87 1.24 -19.71
N SER A 6 -6.98 1.12 -18.38
CA SER A 6 -6.47 2.15 -17.47
C SER A 6 -4.94 2.08 -17.38
N PRO A 7 -4.26 3.21 -17.11
CA PRO A 7 -2.81 3.21 -16.93
C PRO A 7 -2.32 2.22 -15.87
N GLN A 8 -3.10 2.01 -14.80
CA GLN A 8 -2.76 1.08 -13.71
C GLN A 8 -2.91 -0.39 -14.14
N TYR A 9 -3.85 -0.70 -15.03
CA TYR A 9 -3.99 -2.04 -15.60
C TYR A 9 -2.79 -2.36 -16.50
N GLU A 10 -2.40 -1.44 -17.38
CA GLU A 10 -1.24 -1.60 -18.27
C GLU A 10 0.07 -1.68 -17.47
N HIS A 11 0.24 -0.85 -16.45
CA HIS A 11 1.38 -0.93 -15.55
C HIS A 11 1.47 -2.29 -14.86
N HIS A 12 0.35 -2.82 -14.34
CA HIS A 12 0.34 -4.11 -13.66
C HIS A 12 0.78 -5.24 -14.59
N LEU A 13 0.24 -5.25 -15.81
CA LEU A 13 0.63 -6.24 -16.83
C LEU A 13 2.11 -6.16 -17.19
N LYS A 14 2.66 -4.95 -17.32
CA LYS A 14 4.07 -4.75 -17.68
C LYS A 14 5.04 -5.12 -16.54
N THR A 15 4.69 -4.80 -15.30
CA THR A 15 5.59 -4.94 -14.15
C THR A 15 5.48 -6.31 -13.48
N TYR A 16 4.26 -6.82 -13.31
CA TYR A 16 3.97 -8.03 -12.53
C TYR A 16 3.41 -9.18 -13.38
N GLY A 17 2.91 -8.87 -14.58
CA GLY A 17 2.34 -9.85 -15.49
C GLY A 17 0.81 -9.96 -15.38
N SER A 18 0.26 -11.04 -15.94
CA SER A 18 -1.19 -11.17 -16.03
C SER A 18 -1.83 -11.39 -14.66
N HIS A 19 -2.99 -10.77 -14.45
CA HIS A 19 -3.79 -10.89 -13.23
C HIS A 19 -4.19 -12.34 -12.87
N LYS A 20 -4.13 -13.29 -13.82
CA LYS A 20 -4.35 -14.72 -13.56
C LYS A 20 -3.17 -15.40 -12.87
N LYS A 21 -1.96 -14.86 -13.04
CA LYS A 21 -0.70 -15.37 -12.46
C LYS A 21 -0.28 -14.55 -11.24
N PHE A 22 -0.54 -13.24 -11.27
CA PHE A 22 -0.21 -12.32 -10.20
C PHE A 22 -1.34 -11.28 -10.06
N GLY A 23 -2.18 -11.45 -9.06
CA GLY A 23 -3.27 -10.54 -8.68
C GLY A 23 -2.96 -9.71 -7.44
N TYR A 24 -3.95 -8.94 -6.96
CA TYR A 24 -3.75 -8.07 -5.80
C TYR A 24 -3.36 -8.83 -4.52
N ARG A 25 -3.96 -10.00 -4.30
CA ARG A 25 -3.73 -10.82 -3.11
C ARG A 25 -2.27 -11.28 -2.97
N ASP A 26 -1.54 -11.36 -4.08
CA ASP A 26 -0.12 -11.75 -4.07
C ASP A 26 0.77 -10.66 -3.48
N PHE A 27 0.32 -9.40 -3.42
CA PHE A 27 1.03 -8.32 -2.72
C PHE A 27 0.92 -8.42 -1.19
N ILE A 28 -0.16 -9.00 -0.66
CA ILE A 28 -0.41 -9.08 0.80
C ILE A 28 0.78 -9.70 1.55
N PRO A 29 1.29 -10.89 1.17
CA PRO A 29 2.44 -11.46 1.85
C PRO A 29 3.77 -10.75 1.56
N MET A 30 3.82 -9.82 0.60
CA MET A 30 5.04 -9.07 0.24
C MET A 30 5.17 -7.75 1.01
N PHE A 31 4.11 -7.28 1.65
CA PHE A 31 4.11 -6.01 2.37
C PHE A 31 4.71 -6.16 3.78
N HIS A 32 6.04 -6.13 3.86
CA HIS A 32 6.80 -6.41 5.09
C HIS A 32 7.13 -5.19 5.95
N GLY A 33 7.04 -3.97 5.41
CA GLY A 33 7.42 -2.76 6.14
C GLY A 33 8.88 -2.75 6.60
N GLU A 34 9.83 -3.23 5.77
CA GLU A 34 11.23 -3.47 6.15
C GLU A 34 11.96 -2.25 6.75
N SER A 35 11.53 -1.04 6.37
CA SER A 35 12.08 0.23 6.88
C SER A 35 11.07 1.03 7.73
N PHE A 36 10.01 0.37 8.22
CA PHE A 36 9.00 1.04 9.04
C PHE A 36 9.51 1.22 10.48
N ASP A 37 9.62 2.49 10.90
CA ASP A 37 9.94 2.89 12.26
C ASP A 37 8.75 3.66 12.86
N PRO A 38 7.93 3.01 13.70
CA PRO A 38 6.76 3.66 14.30
C PRO A 38 7.13 4.80 15.27
N ASP A 39 8.29 4.72 15.93
CA ASP A 39 8.73 5.74 16.90
C ASP A 39 9.18 7.00 16.16
N ALA A 40 9.91 6.86 15.06
CA ALA A 40 10.27 7.98 14.21
C ALA A 40 9.03 8.69 13.63
N TRP A 41 8.00 7.93 13.25
CA TRP A 41 6.73 8.49 12.77
C TRP A 41 5.97 9.21 13.88
N ALA A 42 5.84 8.59 15.05
CA ALA A 42 5.20 9.22 16.21
C ALA A 42 5.89 10.53 16.60
N GLU A 43 7.22 10.55 16.56
CA GLU A 43 8.02 11.74 16.86
C GLU A 43 7.77 12.87 15.84
N LEU A 44 7.71 12.53 14.55
CA LEU A 44 7.38 13.47 13.49
C LEU A 44 5.98 14.07 13.69
N PHE A 45 4.97 13.25 14.00
CA PHE A 45 3.61 13.72 14.24
C PHE A 45 3.51 14.60 15.49
N ARG A 46 4.25 14.26 16.55
CA ARG A 46 4.34 15.11 17.74
C ARG A 46 4.92 16.49 17.39
N LYS A 47 6.01 16.51 16.62
CA LYS A 47 6.68 17.75 16.18
C LYS A 47 5.83 18.62 15.26
N SER A 48 4.94 18.03 14.46
CA SER A 48 4.01 18.80 13.62
C SER A 48 2.92 19.50 14.42
N GLY A 49 2.76 19.17 15.71
CA GLY A 49 1.72 19.71 16.58
C GLY A 49 0.38 18.96 16.50
N ALA A 50 0.32 17.85 15.74
CA ALA A 50 -0.86 16.99 15.69
C ALA A 50 -1.26 16.52 17.10
N LYS A 51 -2.57 16.47 17.35
CA LYS A 51 -3.13 16.06 18.66
C LYS A 51 -3.71 14.65 18.65
N TYR A 52 -3.90 14.07 17.47
CA TYR A 52 -4.34 12.71 17.27
C TYR A 52 -3.73 12.18 15.96
N VAL A 53 -3.49 10.88 15.94
CA VAL A 53 -3.06 10.13 14.77
C VAL A 53 -3.88 8.85 14.76
N VAL A 54 -4.51 8.55 13.64
CA VAL A 54 -5.34 7.36 13.47
C VAL A 54 -4.86 6.63 12.22
N PRO A 55 -4.27 5.43 12.34
CA PRO A 55 -3.93 4.64 11.17
C PRO A 55 -5.21 4.14 10.51
N VAL A 56 -5.16 3.95 9.19
CA VAL A 56 -6.20 3.22 8.48
C VAL A 56 -6.04 1.74 8.85
N SER A 57 -6.95 1.21 9.66
CA SER A 57 -6.92 -0.19 10.09
C SER A 57 -7.27 -1.14 8.95
N GLU A 58 -8.22 -0.74 8.11
CA GLU A 58 -8.65 -1.43 6.90
C GLU A 58 -9.16 -0.36 5.92
N HIS A 59 -8.81 -0.50 4.64
CA HIS A 59 -9.29 0.38 3.58
C HIS A 59 -10.30 -0.37 2.71
N HIS A 60 -10.39 -0.06 1.42
CA HIS A 60 -11.37 -0.67 0.50
C HIS A 60 -10.88 -1.98 -0.13
N ASP A 61 -9.66 -2.40 0.14
CA ASP A 61 -8.98 -3.51 -0.50
C ASP A 61 -9.14 -4.86 0.22
N GLY A 62 -9.78 -4.86 1.39
CA GLY A 62 -10.14 -6.05 2.17
C GLY A 62 -8.94 -6.80 2.72
#